data_AF-A0A4Y2UUZ2-F1
#
_entry.id   AF-A0A4Y2UUZ2-F1
#
_cell.length_a   1.000
_cell.length_b   1.000
_cell.length_c   1.000
_cell.angle_alpha   90.00
_cell.angle_beta   90.00
_cell.angle_gamma   90.00
#
_symmetry.space_group_name_H-M   'P 1'
#
loop_
_entity.id
_entity.type
_entity.pdbx_description
1 polymer ?
#
loop_
_entity_poly.entity_id
_entity_poly.type
_entity_poly.pdbx_seq_one_letter_code
_entity_poly.pdbx_strand_id
1 'polypeptide(L)'
;MGRNKKIPDRWLDYQPMKDTICDARIIPIKCPLPYERFQTYLLSQHRWTPADVMHSVSNLGLVIDITNKIPAYYDSNEFLENGIDYIKIPCVGHHVPDDNVYHKFCEAVTNFLEKNNGNDDVIAVHCTHGVNRTGYLICRYLIERMQYSSQDALHKFSQCRGYPVERENYLEDLHQLFRNRT
;
A
#
# COMPACT_ATOMS: atom_id res chain seq x y z
N MET A 1 26.07 -6.57 -18.53
CA MET A 1 24.85 -7.15 -19.12
C MET A 1 23.64 -6.63 -18.35
N GLY A 2 22.87 -5.73 -18.96
CA GLY A 2 21.79 -5.01 -18.27
C GLY A 2 20.66 -5.95 -17.88
N ARG A 3 20.32 -6.01 -16.59
CA ARG A 3 19.13 -6.73 -16.10
C ARG A 3 17.91 -6.22 -16.89
N ASN A 4 17.20 -7.14 -17.55
CA ASN A 4 15.99 -6.89 -18.31
C ASN A 4 15.04 -5.97 -17.52
N LYS A 5 14.85 -4.73 -18.01
CA LYS A 5 13.99 -3.70 -17.40
C LYS A 5 12.51 -3.98 -17.73
N LYS A 6 12.01 -5.16 -17.36
CA LYS A 6 10.61 -5.52 -17.55
C LYS A 6 9.77 -4.95 -16.41
N ILE A 7 8.55 -4.53 -16.75
CA ILE A 7 7.52 -4.21 -15.75
C ILE A 7 7.32 -5.42 -14.82
N PRO A 8 7.00 -5.21 -13.53
CA PRO A 8 6.72 -6.33 -12.63
C PRO A 8 5.57 -7.20 -13.18
N ASP A 9 5.71 -8.52 -13.04
CA ASP A 9 4.70 -9.47 -13.53
C ASP A 9 3.30 -9.12 -12.99
N ARG A 10 2.29 -9.25 -13.84
CA ARG A 10 0.89 -8.92 -13.54
C ARG A 10 0.61 -7.47 -13.11
N TRP A 11 1.57 -6.54 -13.20
CA TRP A 11 1.35 -5.15 -12.77
C TRP A 11 0.25 -4.43 -13.58
N LEU A 12 0.06 -4.83 -14.84
CA LEU A 12 -0.99 -4.30 -15.71
C LEU A 12 -2.38 -4.86 -15.40
N ASP A 13 -2.47 -6.02 -14.74
CA ASP A 13 -3.73 -6.69 -14.40
C ASP A 13 -4.53 -5.93 -13.34
N TYR A 14 -3.86 -5.03 -12.61
CA TYR A 14 -4.44 -4.30 -11.49
C TYR A 14 -4.59 -2.81 -11.81
N GLN A 15 -5.76 -2.25 -11.52
CA GLN A 15 -5.98 -0.82 -11.57
C GLN A 15 -5.08 -0.08 -10.54
N PRO A 16 -4.65 1.16 -10.85
CA PRO A 16 -3.79 1.96 -9.99
C PRO A 16 -4.24 2.09 -8.53
N MET A 17 -5.50 2.46 -8.35
CA MET A 17 -6.19 2.67 -7.08
C MET A 17 -7.71 2.57 -7.32
N LYS A 18 -8.51 2.62 -6.27
CA LYS A 18 -9.97 2.72 -6.40
C LYS A 18 -10.54 3.70 -5.38
N ASP A 19 -10.75 3.29 -4.14
CA ASP A 19 -11.32 4.11 -3.08
C ASP A 19 -10.47 4.10 -1.80
N THR A 20 -10.62 5.16 -1.01
CA THR A 20 -10.05 5.27 0.34
C THR A 20 -10.87 4.46 1.34
N ILE A 21 -10.19 3.81 2.29
CA ILE A 21 -10.79 3.30 3.52
C ILE A 21 -10.95 4.50 4.45
N CYS A 22 -12.08 5.21 4.33
CA CYS A 22 -12.28 6.55 4.88
C CYS A 22 -12.00 6.66 6.39
N ASP A 23 -12.46 5.70 7.18
CA ASP A 23 -12.30 5.70 8.63
C ASP A 23 -10.86 5.46 9.09
N ALA A 24 -10.04 4.80 8.27
CA ALA A 24 -8.61 4.63 8.51
C ALA A 24 -7.74 5.71 7.84
N ARG A 25 -8.33 6.56 6.98
CA ARG A 25 -7.63 7.51 6.09
C ARG A 25 -6.51 6.83 5.28
N ILE A 26 -6.73 5.59 4.84
CA ILE A 26 -5.77 4.81 4.06
C ILE A 26 -6.32 4.51 2.66
N ILE A 27 -5.54 4.82 1.63
CA ILE A 27 -5.82 4.42 0.25
C ILE A 27 -4.82 3.36 -0.23
N PRO A 28 -5.28 2.15 -0.60
CA PRO A 28 -4.39 1.12 -1.13
C PRO A 28 -4.17 1.34 -2.64
N ILE A 29 -2.91 1.44 -3.05
CA ILE A 29 -2.52 1.68 -4.45
C ILE A 29 -1.53 0.62 -4.93
N LYS A 30 -1.40 0.40 -6.24
CA LYS A 30 -0.26 -0.34 -6.80
C LYS A 30 0.98 0.53 -6.87
N CYS A 31 2.16 -0.08 -6.93
CA CYS A 31 3.43 0.64 -6.97
C CYS A 31 3.48 1.58 -8.19
N PRO A 32 3.73 2.88 -8.03
CA PRO A 32 4.07 3.72 -9.16
C PRO A 32 5.42 3.30 -9.76
N LEU A 33 5.57 3.47 -11.07
CA LEU A 33 6.76 3.12 -11.83
C LEU A 33 7.22 4.35 -12.63
N PRO A 34 8.52 4.69 -12.64
CA PRO A 34 9.04 5.81 -13.44
C PRO A 34 8.86 5.51 -14.92
N TYR A 35 8.02 6.29 -15.61
CA TYR A 35 7.60 6.02 -16.98
C TYR A 35 8.80 5.90 -17.94
N GLU A 36 9.78 6.80 -17.84
CA GLU A 36 10.97 6.81 -18.70
C GLU A 36 11.78 5.51 -18.66
N ARG A 37 11.72 4.79 -17.52
CA ARG A 37 12.41 3.51 -17.35
C ARG A 37 11.70 2.36 -18.03
N PHE A 38 10.38 2.46 -18.22
CA PHE A 38 9.51 1.37 -18.67
C PHE A 38 8.75 1.69 -19.97
N GLN A 39 8.97 2.85 -20.59
CA GLN A 39 8.27 3.33 -21.78
C GLN A 39 8.22 2.34 -22.96
N THR A 40 9.21 1.44 -23.07
CA THR A 40 9.22 0.37 -24.09
C THR A 40 8.15 -0.71 -23.86
N TYR A 41 7.69 -0.89 -22.63
CA TYR A 41 6.77 -1.95 -22.21
C TYR A 41 5.47 -1.42 -21.60
N LEU A 42 5.40 -0.12 -21.34
CA LEU A 42 4.28 0.55 -20.67
C LEU A 42 3.72 1.62 -21.60
N LEU A 43 2.54 1.36 -22.17
CA LEU A 43 1.82 2.35 -22.96
C LEU A 43 1.43 3.54 -22.07
N SER A 44 1.39 4.75 -22.66
CA SER A 44 1.05 5.99 -21.95
C SER A 44 -0.29 5.93 -21.22
N GLN A 45 -1.29 5.26 -21.79
CA GLN A 45 -2.61 5.04 -21.18
C GLN A 45 -2.59 4.19 -19.90
N HIS A 46 -1.51 3.44 -19.67
CA HIS A 46 -1.32 2.60 -18.48
C HIS A 46 -0.31 3.21 -17.50
N ARG A 47 0.13 4.45 -17.75
CA ARG A 47 1.10 5.17 -16.92
C ARG A 47 0.57 5.32 -15.50
N TRP A 48 1.45 5.08 -14.53
CA TRP A 48 1.21 5.33 -13.12
C TRP A 48 2.53 5.66 -12.44
N THR A 49 2.86 6.94 -12.39
CA THR A 49 4.09 7.52 -11.81
C THR A 49 3.80 8.15 -10.44
N PRO A 50 4.82 8.54 -9.65
CA PRO A 50 4.60 9.35 -8.46
C PRO A 50 3.76 10.61 -8.71
N ALA A 51 3.99 11.31 -9.83
CA ALA A 51 3.18 12.45 -10.22
C ALA A 51 1.71 12.10 -10.47
N ASP A 52 1.43 10.95 -11.11
CA ASP A 52 0.05 10.48 -11.30
C ASP A 52 -0.63 10.13 -9.96
N VAL A 53 0.14 9.60 -8.98
CA VAL A 53 -0.35 9.35 -7.61
C VAL A 53 -0.75 10.66 -6.94
N MET A 54 0.13 11.66 -6.93
CA MET A 54 -0.12 12.97 -6.32
C MET A 54 -1.31 13.69 -6.97
N HIS A 55 -1.47 13.54 -8.29
CA HIS A 55 -2.62 14.11 -9.01
C HIS A 55 -3.93 13.38 -8.69
N SER A 56 -3.89 12.06 -8.55
CA SER A 56 -5.09 11.24 -8.32
C SER A 56 -5.56 11.23 -6.87
N VAL A 57 -4.67 11.54 -5.93
CA VAL A 57 -4.94 11.61 -4.49
C VAL A 57 -4.60 13.01 -4.00
N SER A 58 -5.55 13.94 -4.17
CA SER A 58 -5.31 15.39 -3.98
C SER A 58 -4.95 15.79 -2.55
N ASN A 59 -5.36 15.01 -1.55
CA ASN A 59 -5.06 15.19 -0.13
C ASN A 59 -4.04 14.14 0.37
N LEU A 60 -3.12 13.70 -0.48
CA LEU A 60 -2.08 12.76 -0.07
C LEU A 60 -1.10 13.42 0.88
N GLY A 61 -0.95 12.87 2.10
CA GLY A 61 0.01 13.38 3.09
C GLY A 61 1.18 12.43 3.37
N LEU A 62 1.01 11.12 3.15
CA LEU A 62 2.04 10.11 3.40
C LEU A 62 1.97 8.96 2.39
N VAL A 63 3.13 8.52 1.90
CA VAL A 63 3.29 7.28 1.15
C VAL A 63 4.06 6.25 1.99
N ILE A 64 3.46 5.08 2.21
CA ILE A 64 4.12 3.91 2.82
C ILE A 64 4.42 2.87 1.72
N ASP A 65 5.70 2.79 1.34
CA ASP A 65 6.22 1.77 0.42
C ASP A 65 6.61 0.50 1.19
N ILE A 66 5.85 -0.57 1.00
CA ILE A 66 6.10 -1.88 1.61
C ILE A 66 6.71 -2.89 0.63
N THR A 67 7.24 -2.44 -0.51
CA THR A 67 7.96 -3.33 -1.43
C THR A 67 9.31 -3.75 -0.82
N ASN A 68 9.71 -5.01 -1.00
CA ASN A 68 11.04 -5.50 -0.59
C ASN A 68 12.19 -4.96 -1.47
N LYS A 69 11.88 -4.15 -2.49
CA LYS A 69 12.89 -3.68 -3.44
C LYS A 69 13.65 -2.50 -2.84
N ILE A 70 14.97 -2.62 -2.79
CA ILE A 70 15.89 -1.54 -2.40
C ILE A 70 16.98 -1.43 -3.50
N PRO A 71 17.17 -0.25 -4.11
CA PRO A 71 16.35 0.96 -3.97
C PRO A 71 14.91 0.74 -4.50
N ALA A 72 13.99 1.63 -4.13
CA ALA A 72 12.60 1.60 -4.58
C ALA A 72 12.49 1.66 -6.13
N TYR A 73 11.29 1.44 -6.66
CA TYR A 73 11.08 1.47 -8.11
C TYR A 73 11.20 2.88 -8.70
N TYR A 74 10.86 3.89 -7.91
CA TYR A 74 10.82 5.32 -8.21
C TYR A 74 11.68 6.09 -7.20
N ASP A 75 11.88 7.39 -7.44
CA ASP A 75 12.59 8.27 -6.50
C ASP A 75 11.60 8.83 -5.47
N SER A 76 11.84 8.55 -4.19
CA SER A 76 10.99 9.06 -3.12
C SER A 76 11.07 10.57 -2.94
N ASN A 77 12.15 11.22 -3.42
CA ASN A 77 12.28 12.67 -3.36
C ASN A 77 11.17 13.38 -4.15
N GLU A 78 10.61 12.74 -5.18
CA GLU A 78 9.45 13.28 -5.93
C GLU A 78 8.27 13.59 -4.99
N PHE A 79 8.05 12.77 -3.94
CA PHE A 79 7.01 13.04 -2.94
C PHE A 79 7.47 14.09 -1.93
N LEU A 80 8.68 13.96 -1.39
CA LEU A 80 9.21 14.85 -0.35
C LEU A 80 9.28 16.31 -0.80
N GLU A 81 9.71 16.56 -2.04
CA GLU A 81 9.78 17.91 -2.63
C GLU A 81 8.40 18.55 -2.83
N ASN A 82 7.33 17.74 -2.86
CA ASN A 82 5.94 18.18 -2.93
C ASN A 82 5.25 18.19 -1.56
N GLY A 83 6.02 18.11 -0.46
CA GLY A 83 5.49 18.19 0.91
C GLY A 83 4.79 16.92 1.39
N ILE A 84 4.97 15.79 0.68
CA ILE A 84 4.35 14.51 1.02
C ILE A 84 5.40 13.64 1.71
N ASP A 85 5.09 13.20 2.94
CA ASP A 85 5.99 12.34 3.69
C ASP A 85 6.13 10.98 3.00
N TYR A 86 7.29 10.33 3.13
CA TYR A 86 7.55 9.02 2.54
C TYR A 86 8.24 8.10 3.55
N ILE A 87 7.70 6.89 3.71
CA ILE A 87 8.23 5.86 4.61
C ILE A 87 8.40 4.55 3.84
N LYS A 88 9.62 3.99 3.90
CA LYS A 88 9.95 2.67 3.35
C LYS A 88 9.96 1.61 4.45
N ILE A 89 9.11 0.59 4.34
CA ILE A 89 9.06 -0.56 5.26
C ILE A 89 9.25 -1.85 4.44
N PRO A 90 10.50 -2.30 4.19
CA PRO A 90 10.75 -3.47 3.37
C PRO A 90 10.04 -4.72 3.92
N CYS A 91 9.12 -5.28 3.13
CA CYS A 91 8.33 -6.44 3.51
C CYS A 91 8.55 -7.58 2.49
N VAL A 92 9.15 -8.67 2.97
CA VAL A 92 9.41 -9.88 2.18
C VAL A 92 8.07 -10.43 1.64
N GLY A 93 8.04 -10.76 0.35
CA GLY A 93 6.84 -11.33 -0.26
C GLY A 93 6.61 -12.78 0.16
N HIS A 94 5.39 -13.28 -0.03
CA HIS A 94 4.99 -14.69 0.17
C HIS A 94 4.92 -15.18 1.61
N HIS A 95 5.69 -14.61 2.52
CA HIS A 95 5.57 -14.86 3.95
C HIS A 95 4.63 -13.86 4.61
N VAL A 96 3.97 -14.28 5.68
CA VAL A 96 3.19 -13.37 6.53
C VAL A 96 4.14 -12.28 7.03
N PRO A 97 3.81 -10.99 6.85
CA PRO A 97 4.62 -9.90 7.39
C PRO A 97 4.81 -10.06 8.91
N ASP A 98 6.06 -10.03 9.35
CA ASP A 98 6.41 -10.18 10.75
C ASP A 98 5.93 -9.00 11.62
N ASP A 99 5.93 -9.22 12.93
CA ASP A 99 5.45 -8.22 13.89
C ASP A 99 6.27 -6.93 13.86
N ASN A 100 7.55 -6.96 13.50
CA ASN A 100 8.37 -5.75 13.41
C ASN A 100 7.98 -4.90 12.19
N VAL A 101 7.69 -5.53 11.04
CA VAL A 101 7.09 -4.84 9.87
C VAL A 101 5.75 -4.22 10.26
N TYR A 102 4.91 -5.00 10.96
CA TYR A 102 3.60 -4.53 11.38
C TYR A 102 3.65 -3.40 12.41
N HIS A 103 4.55 -3.45 13.40
CA HIS A 103 4.73 -2.38 14.38
C HIS A 103 5.18 -1.08 13.71
N LYS A 104 6.13 -1.14 12.76
CA LYS A 104 6.55 0.02 11.98
C LYS A 104 5.41 0.60 11.15
N PHE A 105 4.57 -0.26 10.57
CA PHE A 105 3.38 0.18 9.85
C PHE A 105 2.40 0.91 10.80
N CYS A 106 2.12 0.32 11.95
CA CYS A 106 1.27 0.92 12.99
C CYS A 106 1.81 2.27 13.48
N GLU A 107 3.12 2.37 13.72
CA GLU A 107 3.80 3.59 14.15
C GLU A 107 3.68 4.68 13.08
N ALA A 108 3.99 4.35 11.82
CA ALA A 108 3.84 5.27 10.70
C ALA A 108 2.42 5.82 10.56
N VAL A 109 1.41 4.95 10.64
CA VAL A 109 0.00 5.35 10.58
C VAL A 109 -0.38 6.21 11.78
N THR A 110 -0.02 5.79 13.00
CA THR A 110 -0.36 6.52 14.24
C THR A 110 0.26 7.92 14.23
N ASN A 111 1.57 8.03 13.98
CA ASN A 111 2.28 9.30 13.96
C ASN A 111 1.71 10.25 12.89
N PHE A 112 1.35 9.72 11.72
CA PHE A 112 0.71 10.52 10.67
C PHE A 112 -0.64 11.07 11.11
N LEU A 113 -1.51 10.22 11.65
CA LEU A 113 -2.85 10.62 12.08
C LEU A 113 -2.81 11.64 13.23
N GLU A 114 -1.86 11.50 14.16
CA GLU A 114 -1.65 12.47 15.25
C GLU A 114 -1.17 13.82 14.73
N LYS A 115 -0.18 13.83 13.84
CA LYS A 115 0.34 15.04 13.18
C LYS A 115 -0.71 15.75 12.33
N ASN A 116 -1.63 14.99 11.75
CA ASN A 116 -2.64 15.45 10.79
C ASN A 116 -4.08 15.37 11.36
N ASN A 117 -4.24 15.51 12.67
CA ASN A 117 -5.55 15.44 13.33
C ASN A 117 -6.48 16.62 12.98
N GLY A 118 -5.91 17.72 12.47
CA GLY A 118 -6.64 18.93 12.07
C GLY A 118 -7.01 19.00 10.58
N ASN A 119 -6.73 17.96 9.80
CA ASN A 119 -7.06 17.89 8.38
C ASN A 119 -7.59 16.48 8.00
N ASP A 120 -7.89 16.28 6.72
CA ASP A 120 -8.40 15.02 6.17
C ASP A 120 -7.41 14.32 5.23
N ASP A 121 -6.12 14.68 5.28
CA ASP A 121 -5.05 14.08 4.47
C ASP A 121 -5.01 12.54 4.59
N VAL A 122 -4.61 11.84 3.55
CA VAL A 122 -4.64 10.37 3.50
C VAL A 122 -3.26 9.76 3.36
N ILE A 123 -3.18 8.49 3.74
CA ILE A 123 -1.99 7.64 3.64
C ILE A 123 -2.16 6.72 2.42
N ALA A 124 -1.29 6.84 1.42
CA ALA A 124 -1.18 5.85 0.36
C ALA A 124 -0.29 4.69 0.82
N VAL A 125 -0.81 3.46 0.74
CA VAL A 125 -0.04 2.25 1.09
C VAL A 125 0.11 1.37 -0.14
N HIS A 126 1.33 0.95 -0.47
CA HIS A 126 1.56 0.12 -1.64
C HIS A 126 2.63 -0.96 -1.45
N CYS A 127 2.33 -2.15 -1.95
CA CYS A 127 3.34 -3.14 -2.34
C CYS A 127 3.53 -3.08 -3.86
N THR A 128 3.89 -4.18 -4.53
CA THR A 128 4.01 -4.19 -6.00
C THR A 128 2.65 -3.94 -6.66
N HIS A 129 1.63 -4.71 -6.25
CA HIS A 129 0.29 -4.69 -6.85
C HIS A 129 -0.74 -3.93 -6.01
N GLY A 130 -0.41 -3.59 -4.77
CA GLY A 130 -1.36 -2.99 -3.83
C GLY A 130 -2.44 -3.95 -3.34
N VAL A 131 -2.21 -5.26 -3.40
CA VAL A 131 -3.22 -6.29 -3.08
C VAL A 131 -2.81 -7.10 -1.86
N ASN A 132 -1.87 -8.03 -2.00
CA ASN A 132 -1.62 -9.02 -0.95
C ASN A 132 -0.96 -8.46 0.32
N ARG A 133 0.29 -7.97 0.25
CA ARG A 133 0.98 -7.41 1.44
C ARG A 133 0.29 -6.13 1.96
N THR A 134 -0.22 -5.32 1.04
CA THR A 134 -0.97 -4.10 1.35
C THR A 134 -2.24 -4.43 2.12
N GLY A 135 -3.05 -5.34 1.58
CA GLY A 135 -4.27 -5.78 2.22
C GLY A 135 -4.02 -6.46 3.55
N TYR A 136 -2.98 -7.30 3.66
CA TYR A 136 -2.64 -7.90 4.95
C TYR A 136 -2.35 -6.84 6.04
N LEU A 137 -1.44 -5.89 5.80
CA LEU A 137 -1.07 -4.90 6.82
C LEU A 137 -2.23 -3.97 7.17
N ILE A 138 -3.02 -3.56 6.16
CA ILE A 138 -4.23 -2.75 6.39
C ILE A 138 -5.25 -3.54 7.19
N CYS A 139 -5.60 -4.76 6.78
CA CYS A 139 -6.58 -5.58 7.49
C CYS A 139 -6.15 -5.87 8.92
N ARG A 140 -4.87 -6.19 9.15
CA ARG A 140 -4.34 -6.41 10.50
C ARG A 140 -4.49 -5.15 11.37
N TYR A 141 -4.19 -3.97 10.82
CA TYR A 141 -4.41 -2.70 11.51
C TYR A 141 -5.88 -2.46 11.83
N LEU A 142 -6.79 -2.70 10.88
CA LEU A 142 -8.24 -2.58 11.12
C LEU A 142 -8.72 -3.51 12.26
N ILE A 143 -8.23 -4.74 12.30
CA ILE A 143 -8.59 -5.74 13.31
C ILE A 143 -8.07 -5.36 14.70
N GLU A 144 -6.78 -5.07 14.81
CA GLU A 144 -6.14 -4.89 16.11
C GLU A 144 -6.30 -3.46 16.67
N ARG A 145 -6.34 -2.43 15.80
CA ARG A 145 -6.38 -1.02 16.22
C ARG A 145 -7.74 -0.38 16.08
N MET A 146 -8.58 -0.83 15.14
CA MET A 146 -9.90 -0.26 14.86
C MET A 146 -11.07 -1.20 15.19
N GLN A 147 -10.76 -2.31 15.84
CA GLN A 147 -11.72 -3.27 16.37
C GLN A 147 -12.59 -4.01 15.33
N TYR A 148 -12.19 -4.02 14.06
CA TYR A 148 -12.90 -4.78 13.03
C TYR A 148 -12.86 -6.29 13.29
N SER A 149 -13.90 -7.00 12.84
CA SER A 149 -13.79 -8.44 12.65
C SER A 149 -12.86 -8.75 11.48
N SER A 150 -12.28 -9.96 11.46
CA SER A 150 -11.44 -10.37 10.32
C SER A 150 -12.20 -10.34 8.98
N GLN A 151 -13.48 -10.71 8.99
CA GLN A 151 -14.34 -10.68 7.81
C GLN A 151 -14.62 -9.25 7.34
N ASP A 152 -14.96 -8.35 8.26
CA ASP A 152 -15.26 -6.96 7.93
C ASP A 152 -14.02 -6.24 7.41
N ALA A 153 -12.85 -6.47 8.00
CA ALA A 153 -11.59 -5.89 7.54
C ALA A 153 -11.25 -6.33 6.11
N LEU A 154 -11.34 -7.63 5.82
CA LEU A 154 -11.11 -8.19 4.49
C LEU A 154 -12.15 -7.68 3.47
N HIS A 155 -13.41 -7.62 3.87
CA HIS A 155 -14.49 -7.12 3.02
C HIS A 155 -14.28 -5.64 2.69
N LYS A 156 -14.02 -4.81 3.71
CA LYS A 156 -13.75 -3.38 3.56
C LYS A 156 -12.56 -3.12 2.65
N PHE A 157 -11.46 -3.83 2.85
CA PHE A 157 -10.29 -3.74 1.98
C PHE A 157 -10.64 -4.11 0.53
N SER A 158 -11.30 -5.25 0.31
CA SER A 158 -11.68 -5.71 -1.04
C SER A 158 -12.57 -4.71 -1.76
N GLN A 159 -13.56 -4.15 -1.07
CA GLN A 159 -14.44 -3.12 -1.60
C GLN A 159 -13.68 -1.86 -2.02
N CYS A 160 -12.83 -1.32 -1.13
CA CYS A 160 -12.07 -0.10 -1.37
C CYS A 160 -10.93 -0.28 -2.37
N ARG A 161 -10.24 -1.43 -2.38
CA ARG A 161 -9.15 -1.71 -3.34
C ARG A 161 -9.66 -2.13 -4.71
N GLY A 162 -10.83 -2.77 -4.76
CA GLY A 162 -11.39 -3.45 -5.93
C GLY A 162 -10.88 -4.87 -6.15
N TYR A 163 -10.02 -5.39 -5.27
CA TYR A 163 -9.48 -6.75 -5.34
C TYR A 163 -9.35 -7.33 -3.92
N PRO A 164 -9.70 -8.61 -3.72
CA PRO A 164 -9.51 -9.27 -2.42
C PRO A 164 -8.04 -9.59 -2.16
N VAL A 165 -7.69 -9.80 -0.89
CA VAL A 165 -6.44 -10.48 -0.55
C VAL A 165 -6.52 -11.91 -1.08
N GLU A 166 -5.55 -12.31 -1.91
CA GLU A 166 -5.57 -13.60 -2.63
C GLU A 166 -4.79 -14.69 -1.88
N ARG A 167 -3.86 -14.33 -1.00
CA ARG A 167 -2.93 -15.28 -0.36
C ARG A 167 -3.59 -15.98 0.82
N GLU A 168 -3.79 -17.29 0.71
CA GLU A 168 -4.39 -18.13 1.74
C GLU A 168 -3.70 -18.00 3.10
N ASN A 169 -2.36 -18.01 3.13
CA ASN A 169 -1.61 -17.85 4.38
C ASN A 169 -1.82 -16.49 5.05
N TYR A 170 -2.16 -15.44 4.30
CA TYR A 170 -2.48 -14.13 4.86
C TYR A 170 -3.91 -14.11 5.42
N LEU A 171 -4.84 -14.74 4.70
CA LEU A 171 -6.23 -14.85 5.14
C LEU A 171 -6.33 -15.66 6.45
N GLU A 172 -5.66 -16.81 6.50
CA GLU A 172 -5.64 -17.68 7.67
C GLU A 172 -5.08 -16.96 8.90
N ASP A 173 -3.94 -16.29 8.75
CA ASP A 173 -3.31 -15.53 9.84
C ASP A 173 -4.23 -14.40 10.37
N LEU A 174 -4.86 -13.62 9.48
CA LEU A 174 -5.81 -12.56 9.89
C LEU A 174 -7.01 -13.12 10.66
N HIS A 175 -7.53 -14.29 10.27
CA HIS A 175 -8.58 -14.97 11.02
C HIS A 175 -8.10 -15.46 12.39
N GLN A 176 -6.86 -15.97 12.49
CA GLN A 176 -6.27 -16.40 13.75
C GLN A 176 -6.03 -15.22 14.71
N LEU A 177 -5.50 -14.09 14.21
CA LEU A 177 -5.30 -12.87 14.99
C LEU A 177 -6.61 -12.37 15.61
N PHE A 178 -7.71 -12.39 14.85
CA PHE A 178 -9.02 -12.00 15.39
C PHE A 178 -9.50 -12.96 16.49
N ARG A 179 -9.37 -14.28 16.29
CA ARG A 179 -9.76 -15.28 17.30
C ARG A 179 -8.96 -15.17 18.59
N ASN A 180 -7.69 -14.79 18.52
CA ASN A 180 -6.83 -14.65 19.69
C ASN A 180 -7.11 -13.35 20.49
N ARG A 181 -7.87 -12.41 19.93
CA ARG A 181 -8.30 -11.16 20.58
C ARG A 181 -9.57 -11.33 21.40
N THR A 182 -10.43 -12.29 21.03
CA THR A 182 -11.70 -12.63 21.70
C THR A 182 -11.49 -13.67 22.78
#